data_AF-A0A364P2U3-F1
#
_entry.id   AF-A0A364P2U3-F1
#
_cell.length_a   1.000
_cell.length_b   1.000
_cell.length_c   1.000
_cell.angle_alpha   90.00
_cell.angle_beta   90.00
_cell.angle_gamma   90.00
#
_symmetry.space_group_name_H-M   'P 1'
#
loop_
_entity.id
_entity.type
_entity.pdbx_description
1 polymer ?
#
loop_
_entity_poly.entity_id
_entity_poly.type
_entity_poly.pdbx_seq_one_letter_code
_entity_poly.pdbx_strand_id
1 'polypeptide(L)'
;MPDRKPIILTRSCGTRIAVPTGASVLDAFRAHGIAHASVCGGKARCTTCRVRVLHGLEFVAAPGPLEVDALARIGAPPEVRLACQLCPTADLTVMPLLPADATAEDVMGKGGLDGREGEVAVLFVDLRGSTTLGEARLPYDVLFILNRFFLEMNRALVATNGHYSNFTGDGLMALYGLERDDPAQAVRDALAGAKSMLAAMERINRDLATELAQPLRIGIGIHAGEAIVGTMGPPMAQIVSAIGDMVNTAARLEGLTKDYGCSVVISRHAAELAGLSLPAESLRTAVVKGRAEPVEVHALDRIS
;
A
#
# COMPACT_ATOMS: atom_id res chain seq x y z
N MET A 1 -0.43 45.66 -22.89
CA MET A 1 0.14 44.65 -21.97
C MET A 1 1.52 44.31 -22.52
N PRO A 2 2.62 44.48 -21.76
CA PRO A 2 3.95 44.32 -22.34
C PRO A 2 4.17 42.86 -22.74
N ASP A 3 4.69 42.70 -23.94
CA ASP A 3 4.99 41.44 -24.63
C ASP A 3 6.07 40.68 -23.84
N ARG A 4 5.64 39.85 -22.89
CA ARG A 4 6.55 39.13 -21.99
C ARG A 4 7.19 38.01 -22.81
N LYS A 5 8.49 38.13 -23.06
CA LYS A 5 9.29 37.13 -23.79
C LYS A 5 8.96 35.71 -23.29
N PRO A 6 8.64 34.76 -24.18
CA PRO A 6 8.27 33.41 -23.78
C PRO A 6 9.45 32.74 -23.08
N ILE A 7 9.17 32.09 -21.95
CA ILE A 7 10.17 31.32 -21.19
C ILE A 7 10.47 30.04 -21.98
N ILE A 8 11.74 29.78 -22.26
CA ILE A 8 12.16 28.61 -23.02
C ILE A 8 12.73 27.54 -22.09
N LEU A 9 12.11 26.38 -22.10
CA LEU A 9 12.63 25.17 -21.47
C LEU A 9 13.41 24.36 -22.50
N THR A 10 14.69 24.11 -22.22
CA THR A 10 15.56 23.26 -23.03
C THR A 10 15.70 21.90 -22.35
N ARG A 11 15.53 20.82 -23.10
CA ARG A 11 15.75 19.44 -22.61
C ARG A 11 17.19 19.03 -22.88
N SER A 12 17.72 18.08 -22.10
CA SER A 12 19.06 17.51 -22.31
C SER A 12 19.26 16.89 -23.71
N CYS A 13 18.18 16.50 -24.39
CA CYS A 13 18.19 16.04 -25.79
C CYS A 13 18.22 17.18 -26.83
N GLY A 14 18.33 18.45 -26.40
CA GLY A 14 18.37 19.63 -27.28
C GLY A 14 17.01 20.19 -27.68
N THR A 15 15.91 19.50 -27.39
CA THR A 15 14.54 19.98 -27.68
C THR A 15 14.24 21.24 -26.87
N ARG A 16 13.75 22.29 -27.53
CA ARG A 16 13.36 23.57 -26.91
C ARG A 16 11.84 23.73 -27.00
N ILE A 17 11.20 24.02 -25.88
CA ILE A 17 9.75 24.26 -25.82
C ILE A 17 9.45 25.55 -25.08
N ALA A 18 8.34 26.20 -25.41
CA ALA A 18 7.86 27.36 -24.68
C ALA A 18 7.08 26.92 -23.45
N VAL A 19 7.31 27.57 -22.30
CA VAL A 19 6.54 27.33 -21.08
C VAL A 19 5.50 28.44 -20.93
N PRO A 20 4.20 28.13 -20.89
CA PRO A 20 3.17 29.12 -20.59
C PRO A 20 3.44 29.79 -19.24
N THR A 21 3.14 31.08 -19.12
CA THR A 21 3.40 31.81 -17.87
C THR A 21 2.62 31.18 -16.72
N GLY A 22 3.32 30.81 -15.64
CA GLY A 22 2.74 30.19 -14.45
C GLY A 22 2.51 28.68 -14.55
N ALA A 23 2.78 28.07 -15.70
CA ALA A 23 2.69 26.63 -15.89
C ALA A 23 3.92 25.90 -15.33
N SER A 24 3.73 24.67 -14.87
CA SER A 24 4.83 23.81 -14.45
C SER A 24 5.59 23.24 -15.65
N VAL A 25 6.79 22.71 -15.41
CA VAL A 25 7.55 21.94 -16.41
C VAL A 25 6.75 20.74 -16.91
N LEU A 26 5.96 20.09 -16.05
CA LEU A 26 5.09 18.99 -16.45
C LEU A 26 3.98 19.45 -17.40
N ASP A 27 3.37 20.62 -17.14
CA ASP A 27 2.35 21.19 -18.03
C ASP A 27 2.94 21.57 -19.39
N ALA A 28 4.16 22.11 -19.41
CA ALA A 28 4.88 22.40 -20.65
C ALA A 28 5.15 21.12 -21.45
N PHE A 29 5.59 20.03 -20.80
CA PHE A 29 5.78 18.74 -21.44
C PHE A 29 4.47 18.21 -22.04
N ARG A 30 3.37 18.24 -21.27
CA ARG A 30 2.05 17.80 -21.75
C ARG A 30 1.56 18.63 -22.94
N ALA A 31 1.68 19.95 -22.87
CA ALA A 31 1.27 20.85 -23.95
C ALA A 31 2.02 20.61 -25.27
N HIS A 32 3.23 20.04 -25.21
CA HIS A 32 4.06 19.74 -26.37
C HIS A 32 4.10 18.24 -26.71
N GLY A 33 3.22 17.41 -26.12
CA GLY A 33 3.17 15.97 -26.38
C GLY A 33 4.44 15.22 -25.94
N ILE A 34 5.20 15.78 -25.00
CA ILE A 34 6.41 15.15 -24.46
C ILE A 34 6.00 14.23 -23.33
N ALA A 35 6.20 12.94 -23.55
CA ALA A 35 5.99 11.92 -22.53
C ALA A 35 6.93 12.14 -21.33
N HIS A 36 6.35 12.15 -20.13
CA HIS A 36 7.08 12.30 -18.87
C HIS A 36 6.27 11.65 -17.74
N ALA A 37 6.93 10.84 -16.92
CA ALA A 37 6.26 10.09 -15.86
C ALA A 37 5.59 11.01 -14.83
N SER A 38 4.33 10.75 -14.50
CA SER A 38 3.60 11.49 -13.46
C SER A 38 2.48 10.64 -12.84
N VAL A 39 2.85 9.65 -12.02
CA VAL A 39 1.90 8.65 -11.48
C VAL A 39 0.76 9.29 -10.67
N CYS A 40 1.05 10.28 -9.82
CA CYS A 40 0.01 10.99 -9.07
C CYS A 40 -0.74 12.06 -9.89
N GLY A 41 -0.54 12.12 -11.21
CA GLY A 41 -1.14 13.13 -12.09
C GLY A 41 -0.57 14.54 -11.97
N GLY A 42 0.43 14.77 -11.10
CA GLY A 42 1.07 16.09 -10.90
C GLY A 42 0.80 16.74 -9.54
N LYS A 43 0.27 15.99 -8.57
CA LYS A 43 -0.14 16.50 -7.25
C LYS A 43 0.97 16.53 -6.18
N ALA A 44 2.24 16.39 -6.57
CA ALA A 44 3.39 16.23 -5.66
C ALA A 44 3.29 15.05 -4.66
N ARG A 45 2.44 14.05 -4.93
CA ARG A 45 2.28 12.84 -4.07
C ARG A 45 3.19 11.68 -4.45
N CYS A 46 4.02 11.84 -5.48
CA CYS A 46 5.02 10.87 -5.90
C CYS A 46 6.27 11.59 -6.43
N THR A 47 7.38 10.87 -6.53
CA THR A 47 8.65 11.40 -7.08
C THR A 47 8.89 10.97 -8.54
N THR A 48 7.87 10.50 -9.26
CA THR A 48 8.09 9.98 -10.64
C THR A 48 8.31 11.05 -11.68
N CYS A 49 7.82 12.28 -11.47
CA CYS A 49 8.03 13.39 -12.42
C CYS A 49 9.37 14.12 -12.26
N ARG A 50 10.36 13.51 -11.60
CA ARG A 50 11.65 14.16 -11.31
C ARG A 50 12.37 14.62 -12.58
N VAL A 51 12.87 15.83 -12.51
CA VAL A 51 13.82 16.40 -13.47
C VAL A 51 15.03 16.92 -12.71
N ARG A 52 16.21 16.82 -13.32
CA ARG A 52 17.40 17.53 -12.88
C ARG A 52 17.51 18.84 -13.65
N VAL A 53 17.61 19.94 -12.95
CA VAL A 53 17.95 21.24 -13.53
C VAL A 53 19.44 21.23 -13.85
N LEU A 54 19.78 21.40 -15.12
CA LEU A 54 21.16 21.48 -15.60
C LEU A 54 21.65 22.94 -15.66
N HIS A 55 20.76 23.87 -15.99
CA HIS A 55 21.05 25.31 -16.07
C HIS A 55 19.84 26.13 -15.63
N GLY A 56 20.10 27.26 -14.97
CA GLY A 56 19.09 28.22 -14.52
C GLY A 56 18.46 27.91 -13.16
N LEU A 57 19.12 27.06 -12.34
CA LEU A 57 18.64 26.70 -11.00
C LEU A 57 18.52 27.93 -10.08
N GLU A 58 19.40 28.90 -10.24
CA GLU A 58 19.43 30.16 -9.53
C GLU A 58 18.20 31.05 -9.79
N PHE A 59 17.46 30.80 -10.89
CA PHE A 59 16.23 31.50 -11.25
C PHE A 59 14.97 30.71 -10.89
N VAL A 60 15.13 29.60 -10.17
CA VAL A 60 14.04 28.74 -9.72
C VAL A 60 13.64 29.11 -8.32
N ALA A 61 12.33 29.28 -8.09
CA ALA A 61 11.79 29.43 -6.75
C ALA A 61 12.15 28.24 -5.86
N ALA A 62 12.33 28.50 -4.56
CA ALA A 62 12.50 27.44 -3.58
C ALA A 62 11.35 26.42 -3.65
N PRO A 63 11.62 25.12 -3.45
CA PRO A 63 10.59 24.09 -3.46
C PRO A 63 9.54 24.36 -2.38
N GLY A 64 8.27 24.13 -2.73
CA GLY A 64 7.16 24.20 -1.78
C GLY A 64 7.20 23.04 -0.78
N PRO A 65 6.40 23.08 0.31
CA PRO A 65 6.44 22.08 1.38
C PRO A 65 6.27 20.63 0.89
N LEU A 66 5.28 20.38 0.01
CA LEU A 66 5.03 19.05 -0.55
C LEU A 66 6.21 18.53 -1.39
N GLU A 67 6.87 19.42 -2.13
CA GLU A 67 8.04 19.06 -2.94
C GLU A 67 9.24 18.75 -2.02
N VAL A 68 9.47 19.55 -0.99
CA VAL A 68 10.52 19.33 0.01
C VAL A 68 10.34 17.96 0.66
N ASP A 69 9.14 17.65 1.17
CA ASP A 69 8.87 16.38 1.84
C ASP A 69 9.07 15.19 0.91
N ALA A 70 8.59 15.28 -0.33
CA ALA A 70 8.73 14.21 -1.32
C ALA A 70 10.19 13.97 -1.73
N LEU A 71 10.98 15.04 -1.92
CA LEU A 71 12.38 14.95 -2.32
C LEU A 71 13.29 14.51 -1.15
N ALA A 72 12.99 14.92 0.08
CA ALA A 72 13.71 14.50 1.28
C ALA A 72 13.64 12.98 1.48
N ARG A 73 12.47 12.36 1.24
CA ARG A 73 12.25 10.90 1.37
C ARG A 73 13.15 10.05 0.49
N ILE A 74 13.68 10.60 -0.61
CA ILE A 74 14.54 9.90 -1.56
C ILE A 74 15.99 10.40 -1.55
N GLY A 75 16.33 11.32 -0.63
CA GLY A 75 17.67 11.93 -0.58
C GLY A 75 18.05 12.64 -1.89
N ALA A 76 17.10 13.30 -2.54
CA ALA A 76 17.38 13.98 -3.81
C ALA A 76 18.33 15.18 -3.61
N PRO A 77 19.33 15.38 -4.49
CA PRO A 77 20.19 16.54 -4.41
C PRO A 77 19.43 17.83 -4.82
N PRO A 78 19.93 19.03 -4.45
CA PRO A 78 19.23 20.30 -4.68
C PRO A 78 18.87 20.60 -6.14
N GLU A 79 19.66 20.08 -7.07
CA GLU A 79 19.46 20.20 -8.52
C GLU A 79 18.19 19.48 -9.01
N VAL A 80 17.62 18.58 -8.20
CA VAL A 80 16.50 17.72 -8.59
C VAL A 80 15.20 18.31 -8.08
N ARG A 81 14.25 18.50 -9.00
CA ARG A 81 12.94 19.09 -8.76
C ARG A 81 11.84 18.16 -9.27
N LEU A 82 10.63 18.33 -8.75
CA LEU A 82 9.44 17.70 -9.30
C LEU A 82 8.94 18.54 -10.47
N ALA A 83 8.87 17.98 -11.68
CA ALA A 83 8.42 18.72 -12.87
C ALA A 83 7.02 19.33 -12.69
N CYS A 84 6.15 18.71 -11.89
CA CYS A 84 4.80 19.23 -11.61
C CYS A 84 4.77 20.42 -10.64
N GLN A 85 5.85 20.66 -9.90
CA GLN A 85 5.95 21.79 -8.95
C GLN A 85 6.93 22.86 -9.43
N LEU A 86 7.79 22.52 -10.39
CA LEU A 86 8.76 23.42 -10.98
C LEU A 86 8.07 24.37 -11.98
N CYS A 87 7.79 25.59 -11.56
CA CYS A 87 7.28 26.67 -12.42
C CYS A 87 8.44 27.64 -12.76
N PRO A 88 9.05 27.53 -13.96
CA PRO A 88 10.17 28.38 -14.32
C PRO A 88 9.72 29.84 -14.51
N THR A 89 10.55 30.77 -14.06
CA THR A 89 10.34 32.23 -14.30
C THR A 89 11.32 32.81 -15.32
N ALA A 90 12.32 32.01 -15.71
CA ALA A 90 13.33 32.31 -16.72
C ALA A 90 13.67 31.03 -17.50
N ASP A 91 14.44 31.17 -18.57
CA ASP A 91 14.89 30.05 -19.41
C ASP A 91 15.66 29.01 -18.57
N LEU A 92 15.38 27.73 -18.80
CA LEU A 92 15.84 26.65 -17.93
C LEU A 92 16.23 25.43 -18.76
N THR A 93 17.27 24.71 -18.35
CA THR A 93 17.62 23.42 -18.98
C THR A 93 17.37 22.27 -18.03
N VAL A 94 16.62 21.25 -18.47
CA VAL A 94 16.27 20.09 -17.63
C VAL A 94 16.62 18.75 -18.28
N MET A 95 16.90 17.78 -17.44
CA MET A 95 17.06 16.38 -17.79
C MET A 95 16.04 15.53 -17.03
N PRO A 96 15.12 14.82 -17.71
CA PRO A 96 14.30 13.80 -17.08
C PRO A 96 15.17 12.74 -16.40
N LEU A 97 14.82 12.36 -15.16
CA LEU A 97 15.57 11.35 -14.40
C LEU A 97 14.94 9.96 -14.45
N LEU A 98 13.72 9.87 -14.96
CA LEU A 98 13.02 8.63 -15.23
C LEU A 98 12.76 8.56 -16.74
N PRO A 99 12.79 7.35 -17.32
CA PRO A 99 12.73 7.20 -18.76
C PRO A 99 11.34 7.64 -19.28
N ALA A 100 11.33 8.24 -20.47
CA ALA A 100 10.17 8.94 -21.02
C ALA A 100 9.02 7.98 -21.43
N ASP A 101 9.34 6.70 -21.57
CA ASP A 101 8.44 5.56 -21.80
C ASP A 101 7.77 5.06 -20.52
N ALA A 102 8.06 5.64 -19.35
CA ALA A 102 7.20 5.46 -18.17
C ALA A 102 5.99 6.40 -18.31
N THR A 103 5.10 6.14 -19.27
CA THR A 103 3.87 6.93 -19.42
C THR A 103 2.85 6.52 -18.36
N ALA A 104 1.90 7.41 -18.06
CA ALA A 104 0.73 7.01 -17.28
C ALA A 104 -0.02 5.85 -17.97
N GLU A 105 0.04 5.70 -19.30
CA GLU A 105 -0.57 4.60 -20.05
C GLU A 105 0.23 3.28 -19.98
N ASP A 106 1.56 3.31 -19.88
CA ASP A 106 2.37 2.12 -19.54
C ASP A 106 2.16 1.71 -18.07
N VAL A 107 1.69 2.67 -17.27
CA VAL A 107 1.26 2.52 -15.88
C VAL A 107 -0.27 2.30 -15.77
N MET A 108 -1.08 2.40 -16.82
CA MET A 108 -2.56 2.25 -16.74
C MET A 108 -3.13 1.29 -17.80
N GLY A 109 -2.30 0.77 -18.70
CA GLY A 109 -2.66 -0.26 -19.67
C GLY A 109 -2.79 -1.63 -19.01
N LYS A 110 -3.20 -2.66 -19.77
CA LYS A 110 -3.21 -4.06 -19.33
C LYS A 110 -1.77 -4.50 -18.98
N GLY A 111 -1.36 -4.29 -17.74
CA GLY A 111 0.04 -4.42 -17.30
C GLY A 111 0.54 -3.30 -16.37
N GLY A 112 -0.12 -2.15 -16.34
CA GLY A 112 0.28 -0.98 -15.56
C GLY A 112 -0.37 -0.88 -14.18
N LEU A 113 0.27 -0.14 -13.25
CA LEU A 113 -0.29 0.26 -11.95
C LEU A 113 -1.57 1.10 -12.09
N ASP A 114 -2.72 0.45 -12.23
CA ASP A 114 -4.05 1.04 -12.02
C ASP A 114 -4.26 1.34 -10.53
N GLY A 115 -3.43 2.24 -10.01
CA GLY A 115 -3.32 2.60 -8.60
C GLY A 115 -4.23 3.77 -8.27
N ARG A 116 -5.35 3.53 -7.59
CA ARG A 116 -6.19 4.58 -7.01
C ARG A 116 -5.85 4.77 -5.54
N GLU A 117 -5.77 6.03 -5.11
CA GLU A 117 -5.80 6.33 -3.68
C GLU A 117 -7.20 5.99 -3.14
N GLY A 118 -7.25 5.31 -1.99
CA GLY A 118 -8.49 4.97 -1.31
C GLY A 118 -8.24 4.55 0.13
N GLU A 119 -9.24 4.77 0.98
CA GLU A 119 -9.25 4.20 2.32
C GLU A 119 -9.72 2.75 2.26
N VAL A 120 -8.88 1.84 2.74
CA VAL A 120 -9.18 0.40 2.74
C VAL A 120 -8.85 -0.19 4.10
N ALA A 121 -9.51 -1.30 4.43
CA ALA A 121 -9.10 -2.15 5.52
C ALA A 121 -8.25 -3.31 4.99
N VAL A 122 -7.19 -3.64 5.69
CA VAL A 122 -6.31 -4.77 5.39
C VAL A 122 -6.36 -5.76 6.54
N LEU A 123 -6.33 -7.03 6.18
CA LEU A 123 -6.31 -8.15 7.10
C LEU A 123 -5.14 -9.06 6.72
N PHE A 124 -4.27 -9.35 7.69
CA PHE A 124 -3.23 -10.36 7.57
C PHE A 124 -3.60 -11.56 8.42
N VAL A 125 -3.42 -12.76 7.89
CA VAL A 125 -3.55 -14.03 8.61
C VAL A 125 -2.22 -14.78 8.50
N ASP A 126 -1.78 -15.41 9.58
CA ASP A 126 -0.63 -16.30 9.60
C ASP A 126 -0.96 -17.61 10.32
N LEU A 127 -0.49 -18.75 9.79
CA LEU A 127 -0.66 -20.05 10.40
C LEU A 127 0.44 -20.32 11.44
N ARG A 128 0.06 -20.39 12.71
CA ARG A 128 1.02 -20.57 13.80
C ARG A 128 1.58 -21.99 13.84
N GLY A 129 2.90 -22.08 13.91
CA GLY A 129 3.60 -23.36 14.05
C GLY A 129 3.63 -24.18 12.77
N SER A 130 3.47 -23.56 11.61
CA SER A 130 3.58 -24.21 10.30
C SER A 130 4.91 -24.94 10.10
N THR A 131 6.02 -24.40 10.62
CA THR A 131 7.34 -25.07 10.60
C THR A 131 7.31 -26.38 11.39
N THR A 132 6.73 -26.36 12.60
CA THR A 132 6.59 -27.56 13.44
C THR A 132 5.68 -28.60 12.78
N LEU A 133 4.62 -28.15 12.09
CA LEU A 133 3.77 -29.04 11.28
C LEU A 133 4.57 -29.71 10.15
N GLY A 134 5.46 -28.95 9.50
CA GLY A 134 6.35 -29.44 8.46
C GLY A 134 7.36 -30.48 8.92
N GLU A 135 7.91 -30.33 10.13
CA GLU A 135 8.88 -31.27 10.71
C GLU A 135 8.23 -32.57 11.20
N ALA A 136 6.97 -32.51 11.65
CA ALA A 136 6.27 -33.64 12.28
C ALA A 136 5.54 -34.57 11.29
N ARG A 137 5.44 -34.20 10.01
CA ARG A 137 4.56 -34.86 9.03
C ARG A 137 5.27 -35.13 7.71
N LEU A 138 4.72 -36.05 6.92
CA LEU A 138 5.16 -36.25 5.55
C LEU A 138 4.79 -35.04 4.68
N PRO A 139 5.62 -34.65 3.69
CA PRO A 139 5.37 -33.45 2.88
C PRO A 139 3.98 -33.38 2.21
N TYR A 140 3.46 -34.52 1.75
CA TYR A 140 2.13 -34.57 1.13
C TYR A 140 0.98 -34.34 2.13
N ASP A 141 1.14 -34.76 3.38
CA ASP A 141 0.14 -34.51 4.43
C ASP A 141 0.12 -33.02 4.81
N VAL A 142 1.31 -32.41 4.93
CA VAL A 142 1.46 -30.97 5.17
C VAL A 142 0.80 -30.18 4.03
N LEU A 143 1.07 -30.56 2.78
CA LEU A 143 0.47 -29.93 1.60
C LEU A 143 -1.05 -30.05 1.60
N PHE A 144 -1.60 -31.22 1.96
CA PHE A 144 -3.05 -31.41 2.08
C PHE A 144 -3.67 -30.50 3.14
N ILE A 145 -3.05 -30.40 4.33
CA ILE A 145 -3.52 -29.54 5.41
C ILE A 145 -3.47 -28.06 5.00
N LEU A 146 -2.37 -27.61 4.39
CA LEU A 146 -2.22 -26.23 3.93
C LEU A 146 -3.23 -25.87 2.84
N ASN A 147 -3.43 -26.75 1.84
CA ASN A 147 -4.43 -26.51 0.80
C ASN A 147 -5.85 -26.42 1.38
N ARG A 148 -6.17 -27.27 2.36
CA ARG A 148 -7.45 -27.22 3.08
C ARG A 148 -7.57 -25.91 3.87
N PHE A 149 -6.52 -25.49 4.56
CA PHE A 149 -6.47 -24.22 5.27
C PHE A 149 -6.74 -23.05 4.32
N PHE A 150 -5.99 -22.94 3.22
CA PHE A 150 -6.15 -21.86 2.24
C PHE A 150 -7.54 -21.82 1.62
N LEU A 151 -8.12 -22.99 1.31
CA LEU A 151 -9.49 -23.07 0.78
C LEU A 151 -10.51 -22.48 1.77
N GLU A 152 -10.42 -22.83 3.04
CA GLU A 152 -11.39 -22.37 4.05
C GLU A 152 -11.17 -20.90 4.41
N MET A 153 -9.92 -20.41 4.46
CA MET A 153 -9.64 -18.99 4.63
C MET A 153 -10.19 -18.17 3.46
N ASN A 154 -9.99 -18.62 2.23
CA ASN A 154 -10.51 -17.96 1.04
C ASN A 154 -12.05 -17.94 1.01
N ARG A 155 -12.72 -19.02 1.45
CA ARG A 155 -14.18 -19.05 1.58
C ARG A 155 -14.69 -18.01 2.58
N ALA A 156 -14.06 -17.92 3.76
CA ALA A 156 -14.41 -16.93 4.78
C ALA A 156 -14.19 -15.49 4.27
N LEU A 157 -13.10 -15.29 3.53
CA LEU A 157 -12.74 -14.02 2.92
C LEU A 157 -13.80 -13.55 1.90
N VAL A 158 -14.10 -14.39 0.90
CA VAL A 158 -15.06 -14.07 -0.16
C VAL A 158 -16.47 -13.85 0.40
N ALA A 159 -16.88 -14.65 1.39
CA ALA A 159 -18.18 -14.51 2.04
C ALA A 159 -18.36 -13.19 2.81
N THR A 160 -17.27 -12.44 3.03
CA THR A 160 -17.26 -11.19 3.79
C THR A 160 -16.81 -10.00 2.94
N ASN A 161 -16.92 -10.09 1.61
CA ASN A 161 -16.53 -9.04 0.65
C ASN A 161 -15.04 -8.71 0.66
N GLY A 162 -14.20 -9.62 1.15
CA GLY A 162 -12.76 -9.45 1.10
C GLY A 162 -12.18 -9.86 -0.24
N HIS A 163 -11.20 -9.10 -0.69
CA HIS A 163 -10.40 -9.38 -1.87
C HIS A 163 -9.09 -10.05 -1.46
N TYR A 164 -8.82 -11.20 -2.04
CA TYR A 164 -7.55 -11.89 -1.86
C TYR A 164 -6.45 -11.15 -2.61
N SER A 165 -5.41 -10.68 -1.91
CA SER A 165 -4.32 -9.94 -2.54
C SER A 165 -3.09 -10.82 -2.79
N ASN A 166 -2.50 -11.40 -1.74
CA ASN A 166 -1.30 -12.23 -1.90
C ASN A 166 -1.08 -13.23 -0.74
N PHE A 167 -0.33 -14.30 -1.02
CA PHE A 167 0.26 -15.20 -0.03
C PHE A 167 1.73 -14.82 0.17
N THR A 168 2.14 -14.63 1.42
CA THR A 168 3.57 -14.54 1.76
C THR A 168 3.91 -15.72 2.65
N GLY A 169 4.51 -16.77 2.07
CA GLY A 169 4.73 -18.04 2.77
C GLY A 169 3.41 -18.75 3.05
N ASP A 170 3.09 -18.91 4.32
CA ASP A 170 1.90 -19.56 4.88
C ASP A 170 0.81 -18.57 5.34
N GLY A 171 1.06 -17.26 5.20
CA GLY A 171 0.14 -16.20 5.58
C GLY A 171 -0.61 -15.56 4.40
N LEU A 172 -1.84 -15.11 4.65
CA LEU A 172 -2.76 -14.49 3.70
C LEU A 172 -2.88 -12.99 3.95
N MET A 173 -2.76 -12.19 2.89
CA MET A 173 -3.13 -10.77 2.88
C MET A 173 -4.45 -10.55 2.13
N ALA A 174 -5.38 -9.87 2.79
CA ALA A 174 -6.70 -9.54 2.29
C ALA A 174 -6.97 -8.03 2.35
N LEU A 175 -7.73 -7.53 1.38
CA LEU A 175 -8.18 -6.14 1.29
C LEU A 175 -9.70 -6.07 1.34
N TYR A 176 -10.23 -5.09 2.05
CA TYR A 176 -11.66 -4.82 2.18
C TYR A 176 -11.94 -3.36 1.82
N GLY A 177 -13.14 -3.09 1.30
CA GLY A 177 -13.54 -1.74 0.86
C GLY A 177 -13.09 -1.40 -0.58
N LEU A 178 -12.73 -2.39 -1.41
CA LEU A 178 -12.27 -2.11 -2.78
C LEU A 178 -13.37 -1.59 -3.72
N GLU A 179 -14.63 -1.95 -3.45
CA GLU A 179 -15.80 -1.60 -4.28
C GLU A 179 -16.68 -0.52 -3.65
N ARG A 180 -16.45 -0.18 -2.38
CA ARG A 180 -17.31 0.72 -1.60
C ARG A 180 -16.45 1.74 -0.87
N ASP A 181 -16.80 3.01 -1.04
CA ASP A 181 -16.21 4.13 -0.31
C ASP A 181 -16.87 4.25 1.08
N ASP A 182 -16.76 3.19 1.87
CA ASP A 182 -17.20 3.14 3.27
C ASP A 182 -16.12 2.42 4.10
N PRO A 183 -15.13 3.18 4.61
CA PRO A 183 -14.02 2.66 5.40
C PRO A 183 -14.49 1.97 6.69
N ALA A 184 -15.59 2.44 7.29
CA ALA A 184 -16.16 1.84 8.49
C ALA A 184 -16.75 0.46 8.18
N GLN A 185 -17.47 0.33 7.06
CA GLN A 185 -17.98 -0.97 6.60
C GLN A 185 -16.84 -1.91 6.21
N ALA A 186 -15.78 -1.41 5.58
CA ALA A 186 -14.61 -2.21 5.23
C ALA A 186 -13.98 -2.88 6.48
N VAL A 187 -13.86 -2.16 7.59
CA VAL A 187 -13.36 -2.75 8.85
C VAL A 187 -14.36 -3.74 9.46
N ARG A 188 -15.67 -3.45 9.42
CA ARG A 188 -16.70 -4.39 9.89
C ARG A 188 -16.68 -5.71 9.10
N ASP A 189 -16.53 -5.62 7.79
CA ASP A 189 -16.40 -6.77 6.89
C ASP A 189 -15.10 -7.55 7.18
N ALA A 190 -13.98 -6.86 7.42
CA ALA A 190 -12.72 -7.50 7.81
C ALA A 190 -12.85 -8.27 9.14
N LEU A 191 -13.55 -7.71 10.13
CA LEU A 191 -13.80 -8.38 11.41
C LEU A 191 -14.75 -9.57 11.28
N ALA A 192 -15.80 -9.46 10.44
CA ALA A 192 -16.65 -10.58 10.11
C ALA A 192 -15.85 -11.70 9.42
N GLY A 193 -14.92 -11.34 8.53
CA GLY A 193 -13.98 -12.24 7.88
C GLY A 193 -13.10 -12.96 8.89
N ALA A 194 -12.46 -12.21 9.79
CA ALA A 194 -11.65 -12.77 10.88
C ALA A 194 -12.45 -13.73 11.77
N LYS A 195 -13.68 -13.39 12.14
CA LYS A 195 -14.57 -14.26 12.94
C LYS A 195 -14.90 -15.56 12.20
N SER A 196 -15.18 -15.47 10.90
CA SER A 196 -15.46 -16.61 10.02
C SER A 196 -14.22 -17.50 9.85
N MET A 197 -13.03 -16.92 9.69
CA MET A 197 -11.75 -17.63 9.61
C MET A 197 -11.43 -18.40 10.90
N LEU A 198 -11.65 -17.78 12.08
CA LEU A 198 -11.46 -18.46 13.37
C LEU A 198 -12.42 -19.65 13.52
N ALA A 199 -13.70 -19.49 13.16
CA ALA A 199 -14.67 -20.58 13.17
C ALA A 199 -14.33 -21.72 12.19
N ALA A 200 -13.80 -21.37 11.01
CA ALA A 200 -13.30 -22.34 10.04
C ALA A 200 -12.09 -23.11 10.58
N MET A 201 -11.18 -22.43 11.28
CA MET A 201 -10.03 -23.07 11.93
C MET A 201 -10.47 -24.04 13.04
N GLU A 202 -11.46 -23.68 13.85
CA GLU A 202 -12.06 -24.59 14.84
C GLU A 202 -12.64 -25.85 14.17
N ARG A 203 -13.28 -25.73 13.00
CA ARG A 203 -13.79 -26.88 12.25
C ARG A 203 -12.67 -27.78 11.72
N ILE A 204 -11.64 -27.19 11.10
CA ILE A 204 -10.47 -27.96 10.62
C ILE A 204 -9.84 -28.73 11.80
N ASN A 205 -9.68 -28.10 12.95
CA ASN A 205 -9.13 -28.75 14.14
C ASN A 205 -10.00 -29.90 14.66
N ARG A 206 -11.33 -29.78 14.61
CA ARG A 206 -12.22 -30.89 14.96
C ARG A 206 -12.09 -32.05 13.98
N ASP A 207 -12.05 -31.76 12.69
CA ASP A 207 -11.99 -32.78 11.65
C ASP A 207 -10.64 -33.52 11.64
N LEU A 208 -9.57 -32.84 12.08
CA LEU A 208 -8.22 -33.39 12.16
C LEU A 208 -7.80 -33.74 13.60
N ALA A 209 -8.74 -33.81 14.55
CA ALA A 209 -8.42 -33.96 15.97
C ALA A 209 -7.65 -35.26 16.30
N THR A 210 -7.89 -36.33 15.54
CA THR A 210 -7.16 -37.61 15.70
C THR A 210 -5.82 -37.64 14.99
N GLU A 211 -5.59 -36.69 14.08
CA GLU A 211 -4.38 -36.63 13.27
C GLU A 211 -3.38 -35.62 13.85
N LEU A 212 -3.86 -34.48 14.35
CA LEU A 212 -3.03 -33.39 14.86
C LEU A 212 -2.70 -33.60 16.34
N ALA A 213 -1.40 -33.59 16.68
CA ALA A 213 -0.96 -33.63 18.07
C ALA A 213 -1.37 -32.36 18.85
N GLN A 214 -1.49 -31.23 18.16
CA GLN A 214 -1.92 -29.96 18.72
C GLN A 214 -2.85 -29.24 17.73
N PRO A 215 -3.87 -28.50 18.21
CA PRO A 215 -4.71 -27.69 17.34
C PRO A 215 -3.90 -26.65 16.58
N LEU A 216 -4.19 -26.51 15.29
CA LEU A 216 -3.71 -25.40 14.47
C LEU A 216 -4.29 -24.08 14.99
N ARG A 217 -3.48 -23.03 14.97
CA ARG A 217 -3.88 -21.68 15.40
C ARG A 217 -3.51 -20.68 14.33
N ILE A 218 -4.26 -19.59 14.27
CA ILE A 218 -3.95 -18.47 13.39
C ILE A 218 -3.78 -17.18 14.18
N GLY A 219 -2.89 -16.32 13.72
CA GLY A 219 -2.81 -14.92 14.13
C GLY A 219 -3.45 -14.04 13.06
N ILE A 220 -4.27 -13.06 13.48
CA ILE A 220 -4.92 -12.12 12.57
C ILE A 220 -4.59 -10.68 12.97
N GLY A 221 -4.07 -9.89 12.03
CA GLY A 221 -3.82 -8.46 12.18
C GLY A 221 -4.75 -7.63 11.31
N ILE A 222 -5.43 -6.64 11.89
CA ILE A 222 -6.38 -5.77 11.17
C ILE A 222 -6.03 -4.30 11.36
N HIS A 223 -5.94 -3.57 10.24
CA HIS A 223 -5.80 -2.11 10.24
C HIS A 223 -6.56 -1.51 9.06
N ALA A 224 -6.77 -0.20 9.09
CA ALA A 224 -7.35 0.56 7.98
C ALA A 224 -6.64 1.90 7.84
N GLY A 225 -6.66 2.45 6.63
CA GLY A 225 -6.13 3.78 6.34
C GLY A 225 -6.01 4.02 4.84
N GLU A 226 -5.42 5.17 4.49
CA GLU A 226 -5.13 5.52 3.11
C GLU A 226 -4.05 4.60 2.51
N ALA A 227 -4.34 4.04 1.34
CA ALA A 227 -3.36 3.31 0.52
C ALA A 227 -3.57 3.59 -0.97
N ILE A 228 -2.54 3.26 -1.74
CA ILE A 228 -2.64 3.16 -3.20
C ILE A 228 -3.04 1.72 -3.51
N VAL A 229 -4.28 1.51 -3.94
CA VAL A 229 -4.80 0.22 -4.36
C VAL A 229 -4.67 0.11 -5.87
N GLY A 230 -4.02 -0.94 -6.36
CA GLY A 230 -3.98 -1.18 -7.79
C GLY A 230 -3.45 -2.54 -8.19
N THR A 231 -3.44 -2.75 -9.50
CA THR A 231 -2.94 -3.99 -10.08
C THR A 231 -1.41 -3.98 -10.14
N MET A 232 -0.77 -4.98 -9.56
CA MET A 232 0.69 -5.10 -9.45
C MET A 232 1.15 -6.51 -9.83
N GLY A 233 2.40 -6.63 -10.26
CA GLY A 233 2.99 -7.91 -10.68
C GLY A 233 3.29 -7.97 -12.18
N PRO A 234 3.96 -9.04 -12.65
CA PRO A 234 4.29 -9.19 -14.06
C PRO A 234 3.00 -9.30 -14.91
N PRO A 235 3.03 -8.93 -16.21
CA PRO A 235 1.83 -8.87 -17.05
C PRO A 235 0.98 -10.14 -17.09
N MET A 236 1.57 -11.31 -16.87
CA MET A 236 0.87 -12.61 -16.87
C MET A 236 0.41 -13.10 -15.49
N ALA A 237 0.76 -12.40 -14.40
CA ALA A 237 0.38 -12.77 -13.03
C ALA A 237 0.11 -11.51 -12.20
N GLN A 238 -0.77 -10.67 -12.72
CA GLN A 238 -1.22 -9.45 -12.08
C GLN A 238 -2.16 -9.77 -10.90
N ILE A 239 -1.92 -9.13 -9.76
CA ILE A 239 -2.75 -9.21 -8.55
C ILE A 239 -3.19 -7.81 -8.14
N VAL A 240 -4.42 -7.67 -7.64
CA VAL A 240 -4.83 -6.41 -7.01
C VAL A 240 -4.25 -6.37 -5.61
N SER A 241 -3.52 -5.30 -5.31
CA SER A 241 -2.85 -5.13 -4.04
C SER A 241 -2.89 -3.67 -3.57
N ALA A 242 -2.39 -3.44 -2.37
CA ALA A 242 -2.32 -2.11 -1.76
C ALA A 242 -0.87 -1.80 -1.36
N ILE A 243 -0.45 -0.56 -1.59
CA ILE A 243 0.82 -0.02 -1.10
C ILE A 243 0.52 1.14 -0.16
N GLY A 244 1.09 1.08 1.04
CA GLY A 244 1.00 2.14 2.03
C GLY A 244 1.58 1.70 3.37
N ASP A 245 1.83 2.67 4.25
CA ASP A 245 2.29 2.41 5.63
C ASP A 245 1.27 1.55 6.41
N MET A 246 -0.02 1.69 6.07
CA MET A 246 -1.09 0.90 6.69
C MET A 246 -0.93 -0.62 6.46
N VAL A 247 -0.41 -1.05 5.31
CA VAL A 247 -0.18 -2.47 5.00
C VAL A 247 0.92 -3.04 5.91
N ASN A 248 2.02 -2.31 6.05
CA ASN A 248 3.12 -2.69 6.95
C ASN A 248 2.69 -2.69 8.42
N THR A 249 1.82 -1.74 8.80
CA THR A 249 1.26 -1.68 10.15
C THR A 249 0.45 -2.95 10.42
N ALA A 250 -0.49 -3.32 9.55
CA ALA A 250 -1.30 -4.52 9.74
C ALA A 250 -0.50 -5.82 9.79
N ALA A 251 0.51 -5.98 8.94
CA ALA A 251 1.40 -7.13 8.98
C ALA A 251 2.11 -7.26 10.35
N ARG A 252 2.48 -6.12 10.95
CA ARG A 252 3.08 -6.10 12.30
C ARG A 252 2.05 -6.38 13.39
N LEU A 253 0.82 -5.89 13.23
CA LEU A 253 -0.28 -6.23 14.15
C LEU A 253 -0.53 -7.74 14.18
N GLU A 254 -0.51 -8.39 13.03
CA GLU A 254 -0.57 -9.85 12.94
C GLU A 254 0.56 -10.48 13.76
N GLY A 255 1.81 -10.04 13.56
CA GLY A 255 2.96 -10.52 14.33
C GLY A 255 2.80 -10.36 15.86
N LEU A 256 2.22 -9.25 16.32
CA LEU A 256 1.96 -8.99 17.75
C LEU A 256 0.99 -9.99 18.40
N THR A 257 0.15 -10.67 17.61
CA THR A 257 -0.74 -11.70 18.17
C THR A 257 0.07 -12.82 18.84
N LYS A 258 1.30 -13.10 18.36
CA LYS A 258 2.22 -14.04 19.00
C LYS A 258 2.70 -13.53 20.36
N ASP A 259 3.10 -12.27 20.43
CA ASP A 259 3.66 -11.65 21.64
C ASP A 259 2.59 -11.49 22.73
N TYR A 260 1.36 -11.19 22.33
CA TYR A 260 0.22 -11.07 23.24
C TYR A 260 -0.50 -12.38 23.54
N GLY A 261 -0.16 -13.47 22.82
CA GLY A 261 -0.78 -14.78 23.00
C GLY A 261 -2.27 -14.82 22.62
N CYS A 262 -2.71 -13.93 21.73
CA CYS A 262 -4.11 -13.81 21.31
C CYS A 262 -4.31 -14.23 19.85
N SER A 263 -5.56 -14.27 19.39
CA SER A 263 -5.89 -14.67 18.00
C SER A 263 -5.97 -13.47 17.05
N VAL A 264 -6.36 -12.30 17.56
CA VAL A 264 -6.63 -11.11 16.75
C VAL A 264 -6.00 -9.88 17.40
N VAL A 265 -5.36 -9.04 16.60
CA VAL A 265 -4.93 -7.70 16.98
C VAL A 265 -5.49 -6.71 15.97
N ILE A 266 -6.26 -5.74 16.43
CA ILE A 266 -6.80 -4.64 15.62
C ILE A 266 -6.27 -3.32 16.13
N SER A 267 -5.87 -2.40 15.24
CA SER A 267 -5.50 -1.04 15.67
C SER A 267 -6.69 -0.33 16.32
N ARG A 268 -6.44 0.49 17.33
CA ARG A 268 -7.46 1.38 17.92
C ARG A 268 -8.15 2.23 16.85
N HIS A 269 -7.38 2.80 15.92
CA HIS A 269 -7.90 3.60 14.81
C HIS A 269 -8.96 2.85 13.99
N ALA A 270 -8.68 1.63 13.54
CA ALA A 270 -9.66 0.82 12.80
C ALA A 270 -10.89 0.47 13.66
N ALA A 271 -10.71 0.17 14.94
CA ALA A 271 -11.83 -0.12 15.84
C ALA A 271 -12.75 1.10 16.01
N GLU A 272 -12.18 2.30 16.21
CA GLU A 272 -12.92 3.56 16.29
C GLU A 272 -13.61 3.89 14.97
N LEU A 273 -12.93 3.70 13.84
CA LEU A 273 -13.49 3.90 12.50
C LEU A 273 -14.73 3.03 12.26
N ALA A 274 -14.72 1.79 12.74
CA ALA A 274 -15.86 0.88 12.67
C ALA A 274 -16.98 1.17 13.68
N GLY A 275 -16.77 2.11 14.62
CA GLY A 275 -17.70 2.42 15.70
C GLY A 275 -17.76 1.34 16.78
N LEU A 276 -16.67 0.59 16.99
CA LEU A 276 -16.64 -0.54 17.91
C LEU A 276 -16.29 -0.10 19.33
N SER A 277 -17.06 -0.61 20.29
CA SER A 277 -16.73 -0.51 21.71
C SER A 277 -16.04 -1.80 22.15
N LEU A 278 -14.70 -1.80 22.12
CA LEU A 278 -13.88 -2.93 22.57
C LEU A 278 -13.52 -2.78 24.05
N PRO A 279 -13.31 -3.89 24.79
CA PRO A 279 -13.02 -3.83 26.21
C PRO A 279 -11.72 -3.07 26.50
N ALA A 280 -11.70 -2.20 27.52
CA ALA A 280 -10.52 -1.39 27.85
C ALA A 280 -9.30 -2.25 28.22
N GLU A 281 -9.53 -3.41 28.83
CA GLU A 281 -8.51 -4.40 29.19
C GLU A 281 -7.84 -5.07 27.98
N SER A 282 -8.39 -4.92 26.78
CA SER A 282 -7.76 -5.39 25.53
C SER A 282 -6.77 -4.38 24.95
N LEU A 283 -6.81 -3.12 25.39
CA LEU A 283 -5.98 -2.04 24.87
C LEU A 283 -4.50 -2.22 25.27
N ARG A 284 -3.60 -2.12 24.29
CA ARG A 284 -2.14 -2.19 24.45
C ARG A 284 -1.50 -1.09 23.62
N THR A 285 -0.33 -0.63 24.05
CA THR A 285 0.52 0.27 23.27
C THR A 285 1.64 -0.53 22.67
N ALA A 286 1.73 -0.57 21.34
CA ALA A 286 2.75 -1.31 20.62
C ALA A 286 3.75 -0.36 19.94
N VAL A 287 5.04 -0.62 20.12
CA VAL A 287 6.08 0.07 19.34
C VAL A 287 6.25 -0.66 18.03
N VAL A 288 5.82 -0.04 16.95
CA VAL A 288 5.85 -0.61 15.60
C VAL A 288 7.14 -0.15 14.92
N LYS A 289 8.13 -1.06 14.77
CA LYS A 289 9.46 -0.75 14.19
C LYS A 289 9.33 -0.03 12.84
N GLY A 290 9.74 1.24 12.74
CA GLY A 290 9.63 2.02 11.50
C GLY A 290 8.54 3.09 11.52
N ARG A 291 7.75 3.17 12.61
CA ARG A 291 7.02 4.38 13.00
C ARG A 291 7.74 5.08 14.15
N ALA A 292 7.70 6.41 14.13
CA ALA A 292 8.16 7.23 15.23
C ALA A 292 7.19 7.21 16.42
N GLU A 293 5.89 7.08 16.13
CA GLU A 293 4.83 7.08 17.14
C GLU A 293 4.34 5.67 17.46
N PRO A 294 4.17 5.33 18.76
CA PRO A 294 3.53 4.08 19.16
C PRO A 294 2.11 3.95 18.61
N VAL A 295 1.69 2.73 18.29
CA VAL A 295 0.33 2.44 17.82
C VAL A 295 -0.45 1.79 18.95
N GLU A 296 -1.62 2.33 19.28
CA GLU A 296 -2.56 1.71 20.19
C GLU A 296 -3.36 0.61 19.48
N VAL A 297 -3.49 -0.54 20.13
CA VAL A 297 -4.07 -1.75 19.54
C VAL A 297 -4.93 -2.48 20.56
N HIS A 298 -5.96 -3.19 20.09
CA HIS A 298 -6.74 -4.11 20.91
C HIS A 298 -6.30 -5.54 20.60
N ALA A 299 -5.86 -6.27 21.63
CA ALA A 299 -5.52 -7.68 21.57
C ALA A 299 -6.72 -8.53 22.04
N LEU A 300 -7.24 -9.38 21.16
CA LEU A 300 -8.49 -10.12 21.35
C LEU A 300 -8.28 -11.62 21.14
N ASP A 301 -8.75 -12.43 22.08
CA ASP A 301 -8.78 -13.90 21.90
C ASP A 301 -9.94 -14.34 21.01
N ARG A 302 -11.05 -13.60 21.05
CA ARG A 302 -12.26 -13.83 20.27
C ARG A 302 -12.86 -12.49 19.81
N ILE A 303 -13.53 -12.50 18.67
CA ILE A 303 -14.35 -11.38 18.20
C ILE A 303 -15.79 -11.65 18.63
N SER A 304 -16.32 -10.81 19.53
CA SER A 304 -17.73 -10.85 19.98
C SER A 304 -18.66 -10.42 18.86
#